data_AF-T1AL84-F1
#
_entry.id   AF-T1AL84-F1
#
_cell.length_a   1.000
_cell.length_b   1.000
_cell.length_c   1.000
_cell.angle_alpha   90.00
_cell.angle_beta   90.00
_cell.angle_gamma   90.00
#
_symmetry.space_group_name_H-M   'P 1'
#
loop_
_entity.id
_entity.type
_entity.pdbx_description
1 polymer ?
#
loop_
_entity_poly.entity_id
_entity_poly.type
_entity_poly.pdbx_seq_one_letter_code
_entity_poly.pdbx_strand_id
1 'polypeptide(L)' 'MRGSAIYRIGYERWSRNIAVALGNAPPDPHLTAALWRRRAGASALLREHIDWALARQRRAQPN' A
#
# COMPACT_ATOMS: atom_id res chain seq x y z
N MET A 1 -16.42 -12.39 19.73
CA MET A 1 -16.80 -11.05 20.24
C MET A 1 -16.10 -9.96 19.42
N ARG A 2 -16.91 -9.17 18.69
CA ARG A 2 -16.74 -7.75 18.29
C ARG A 2 -15.32 -7.19 18.07
N GLY A 3 -14.81 -7.29 16.85
CA GLY A 3 -13.91 -6.32 16.21
C GLY A 3 -14.65 -5.62 15.07
N SER A 4 -15.75 -4.95 15.44
CA SER A 4 -16.81 -4.42 14.57
C SER A 4 -16.27 -3.66 13.34
N ALA A 5 -16.94 -3.77 12.20
CA ALA A 5 -16.58 -3.23 10.89
C ALA A 5 -15.92 -1.83 10.88
N ILE A 6 -16.23 -0.98 11.87
CA ILE A 6 -15.60 0.33 12.11
C ILE A 6 -14.07 0.23 12.23
N TYR A 7 -13.54 -0.73 12.99
CA TYR A 7 -12.08 -0.92 13.12
C TYR A 7 -11.45 -1.35 11.80
N ARG A 8 -12.16 -2.18 11.03
CA ARG A 8 -11.71 -2.62 9.70
C ARG A 8 -11.66 -1.45 8.70
N ILE A 9 -12.66 -0.56 8.73
CA ILE A 9 -12.69 0.65 7.89
C ILE A 9 -11.54 1.60 8.29
N GLY A 10 -11.31 1.79 9.59
CA GLY A 10 -10.19 2.59 10.09
C GLY A 10 -8.84 2.02 9.64
N TYR A 11 -8.67 0.70 9.75
CA TYR A 11 -7.46 0.00 9.32
C TYR A 11 -7.23 0.07 7.81
N GLU A 12 -8.29 -0.04 7.00
CA GLU A 12 -8.21 0.07 5.55
C GLU A 12 -7.85 1.49 5.10
N ARG A 13 -8.49 2.51 5.68
CA ARG A 13 -8.17 3.93 5.42
C ARG A 13 -6.73 4.25 5.81
N TRP A 14 -6.26 3.73 6.95
CA TRP A 14 -4.89 3.90 7.39
C TRP A 14 -3.89 3.17 6.48
N SER A 15 -4.17 1.91 6.13
CA SER A 15 -3.34 1.11 5.20
C SER A 15 -3.20 1.80 3.84
N ARG A 16 -4.28 2.43 3.35
CA ARG A 16 -4.28 3.20 2.11
C ARG A 16 -3.33 4.39 2.20
N ASN A 17 -3.38 5.16 3.29
CA ASN A 17 -2.50 6.31 3.47
C ASN A 17 -1.02 5.87 3.54
N ILE A 18 -0.73 4.72 4.14
CA ILE A 18 0.62 4.13 4.12
C ILE A 18 1.03 3.77 2.70
N ALA A 19 0.18 3.08 1.92
CA ALA A 19 0.50 2.74 0.55
C ALA A 19 0.84 4.00 -0.28
N VAL A 20 0.07 5.08 -0.11
CA VAL A 20 0.36 6.37 -0.77
C VAL A 20 1.71 6.96 -0.31
N ALA A 21 1.99 6.95 1.00
CA ALA A 21 3.27 7.43 1.54
C ALA A 21 4.47 6.63 0.99
N LEU A 22 4.37 5.30 0.93
CA LEU A 22 5.40 4.44 0.35
C LEU A 22 5.60 4.70 -1.15
N GLY A 23 4.52 4.96 -1.89
CA GLY A 23 4.61 5.35 -3.30
C GLY A 23 5.30 6.70 -3.52
N ASN A 24 5.24 7.62 -2.55
CA ASN A 24 5.87 8.94 -2.62
C ASN A 24 7.29 8.98 -2.06
N ALA A 25 7.71 7.95 -1.33
CA ALA A 25 9.08 7.83 -0.85
C ALA A 25 10.07 7.69 -2.02
N PRO A 26 11.38 7.96 -1.80
CA PRO A 26 12.41 7.61 -2.76
C PRO A 26 12.35 6.13 -3.17
N PRO A 27 12.90 5.80 -4.35
CA PRO A 27 12.93 4.42 -4.84
C PRO A 27 13.68 3.52 -3.87
N ASP A 28 13.02 2.46 -3.45
CA ASP A 28 13.60 1.48 -2.55
C ASP A 28 13.03 0.08 -2.89
N PRO A 29 13.89 -0.88 -3.26
CA PRO A 29 13.51 -2.27 -3.49
C PRO A 29 12.77 -2.90 -2.29
N HIS A 30 13.11 -2.51 -1.06
CA HIS A 30 12.45 -2.99 0.15
C HIS A 30 11.00 -2.50 0.23
N LEU A 31 10.73 -1.25 -0.15
CA LEU A 31 9.38 -0.70 -0.21
C LEU A 31 8.55 -1.40 -1.29
N THR A 32 9.16 -1.67 -2.45
CA THR A 32 8.53 -2.43 -3.53
C THR A 32 8.15 -3.84 -3.07
N ALA A 33 9.05 -4.55 -2.38
CA ALA A 33 8.78 -5.88 -1.83
C ALA A 33 7.68 -5.85 -0.76
N ALA A 34 7.68 -4.84 0.13
CA ALA A 34 6.65 -4.67 1.15
C ALA A 34 5.26 -4.44 0.52
N LEU A 35 5.18 -3.61 -0.51
CA LEU A 35 3.95 -3.36 -1.28
C LEU A 35 3.42 -4.64 -1.94
N TRP A 36 4.29 -5.42 -2.60
CA TRP A 36 3.92 -6.71 -3.19
C TRP A 36 3.38 -7.70 -2.15
N ARG A 37 4.04 -7.83 -1.00
CA ARG A 37 3.58 -8.67 0.11
C ARG A 37 2.21 -8.22 0.62
N ARG A 38 2.00 -6.91 0.77
CA ARG A 38 0.73 -6.36 1.26
C ARG A 38 -0.42 -6.59 0.28
N ARG A 39 -0.13 -6.60 -1.03
CA ARG A 39 -1.12 -6.77 -2.11
C ARG A 39 -1.90 -8.08 -2.01
N ALA A 40 -1.24 -9.18 -1.66
CA ALA A 40 -1.82 -10.53 -1.65
C ALA A 40 -3.04 -10.67 -0.72
N GLY A 41 -3.07 -9.93 0.40
CA GLY A 41 -4.18 -9.92 1.37
C GLY A 41 -4.96 -8.61 1.42
N ALA A 42 -4.82 -7.74 0.41
CA ALA A 42 -5.50 -6.46 0.39
C ALA A 42 -6.92 -6.57 -0.20
N SER A 43 -7.82 -5.71 0.29
CA SER A 43 -9.11 -5.47 -0.35
C SER A 43 -8.92 -4.88 -1.75
N ALA A 44 -10.00 -4.84 -2.55
CA ALA A 44 -9.95 -4.24 -3.88
C ALA A 44 -9.48 -2.77 -3.83
N LEU A 45 -10.07 -1.98 -2.93
CA LEU A 45 -9.72 -0.57 -2.76
C LEU A 45 -8.24 -0.38 -2.36
N LEU A 46 -7.74 -1.17 -1.41
CA LEU A 46 -6.34 -1.07 -1.02
C LEU A 46 -5.39 -1.56 -2.12
N ARG A 47 -5.77 -2.58 -2.90
CA ARG A 47 -4.98 -3.08 -4.03
C ARG A 47 -4.74 -1.99 -5.08
N GLU A 48 -5.75 -1.19 -5.41
CA GLU A 48 -5.61 -0.07 -6.35
C GLU A 48 -4.51 0.91 -5.90
N HIS A 49 -4.47 1.23 -4.61
CA HIS A 49 -3.48 2.15 -4.04
C HIS A 49 -2.08 1.54 -3.97
N ILE A 50 -2.00 0.23 -3.70
CA ILE A 50 -0.72 -0.51 -3.74
C ILE A 50 -0.17 -0.54 -5.17
N ASP A 51 -1.02 -0.79 -6.16
CA ASP A 51 -0.62 -0.84 -7.57
C ASP A 51 -0.15 0.53 -8.07
N TRP A 52 -0.82 1.61 -7.65
CA TRP A 52 -0.35 2.97 -7.87
C TRP A 52 1.04 3.22 -7.24
N ALA A 53 1.24 2.79 -5.99
CA ALA A 53 2.51 2.98 -5.28
C ALA A 53 3.67 2.20 -5.94
N LEU A 54 3.42 0.95 -6.35
CA LEU A 54 4.37 0.13 -7.11
C LEU A 54 4.77 0.80 -8.43
N ALA A 55 3.81 1.37 -9.16
CA ALA A 55 4.10 2.09 -10.40
C ALA A 55 4.98 3.33 -10.15
N ARG A 56 4.76 4.05 -9.05
CA ARG A 56 5.55 5.24 -8.71
C ARG A 56 6.97 4.90 -8.28
N GLN A 57 7.13 3.88 -7.44
CA GLN A 57 8.43 3.33 -7.04
C GLN A 57 9.26 2.89 -8.27
N ARG A 58 8.64 2.26 -9.28
CA ARG A 58 9.31 1.89 -10.53
C ARG A 58 9.72 3.08 -11.40
N ARG A 59 8.90 4.13 -11.48
CA ARG A 59 9.20 5.34 -12.27
C ARG A 59 10.32 6.17 -11.66
N ALA A 60 10.44 6.14 -10.34
CA ALA A 60 11.42 6.94 -9.63
C ALA A 60 12.79 6.26 -9.56
N GLN A 61 12.90 4.93 -9.75
CA GLN A 61 14.20 4.23 -9.77
C GLN A 61 15.13 4.89 -10.80
N PRO A 62 16.22 5.54 -10.39
CA PRO A 62 17.24 5.99 -11.32
C PRO A 62 17.93 4.75 -11.92
N ASN A 63 18.15 4.76 -13.23
CA ASN A 63 19.01 3.79 -13.94
C ASN A 63 20.43 3.81 -13.39
#